data_AF-A0A949HJF2-F1
#
_entry.id   AF-A0A949HJF2-F1
#
_cell.length_a   1.000
_cell.length_b   1.000
_cell.length_c   1.000
_cell.angle_alpha   90.00
_cell.angle_beta   90.00
_cell.angle_gamma   90.00
#
_symmetry.space_group_name_H-M   'P 1'
#
loop_
_entity.id
_entity.type
_entity.pdbx_description
1 polymer ?
#
loop_
_entity_poly.entity_id
_entity_poly.type
_entity_poly.pdbx_seq_one_letter_code
_entity_poly.pdbx_strand_id
1 'polypeptide(L)'
;MLGTILSAFTVADIRKKLLFTGGMLALYRIGAYIPVPGVDVKAVEAIQEQFGGGGILNLLNTFSGGGLSRIAVFALGIMPYITASIILQLLTVVLPSLEKLSKEGEVGQQKITQYTRYLTVGLAFGQAIGYVFLFRSFEGSAGQPVIDNFNVGTVFLIVLTLTAGCVVVMWLGELITQRGIGNGISLMIFASIVAGLPNGIQAWWTSPDQVFKVMMPFLALAVIAA
;
A
#
# COMPACT_ATOMS: atom_id res chain seq x y z
N MET A 1 10.69 28.84 4.27
CA MET A 1 10.23 27.44 4.26
C MET A 1 11.27 26.48 4.83
N LEU A 2 12.54 26.50 4.39
CA LEU A 2 13.62 25.69 4.99
C LEU A 2 13.82 25.94 6.50
N GLY A 3 13.74 27.19 6.95
CA GLY A 3 13.81 27.54 8.38
C GLY A 3 12.67 26.94 9.21
N THR A 4 11.46 26.82 8.65
CA THR A 4 10.30 26.22 9.33
C THR A 4 10.46 24.71 9.50
N ILE A 5 11.08 24.03 8.52
CA ILE A 5 11.42 22.61 8.58
C ILE A 5 12.50 22.37 9.64
N LEU A 6 13.54 23.21 9.68
CA LEU A 6 14.58 23.15 10.72
C LEU A 6 14.04 23.48 12.13
N SER A 7 13.08 24.39 12.24
CA SER A 7 12.38 24.69 13.50
C SER A 7 11.46 23.55 13.95
N ALA A 8 10.89 22.77 13.03
CA ALA A 8 10.12 21.57 13.37
C ALA A 8 10.99 20.49 14.03
N PHE A 9 12.28 20.43 13.72
CA PHE A 9 13.24 19.52 14.36
C PHE A 9 13.74 19.99 15.72
N THR A 10 13.60 21.27 16.07
CA THR A 10 14.06 21.83 17.36
C THR A 10 13.01 21.70 18.46
N VAL A 11 11.71 21.64 18.14
CA VAL A 11 10.65 21.43 19.13
C VAL A 11 10.60 19.96 19.55
N ALA A 12 10.87 19.68 20.83
CA ALA A 12 11.01 18.33 21.36
C ALA A 12 9.77 17.44 21.14
N ASP A 13 8.56 18.02 21.17
CA ASP A 13 7.30 17.30 20.98
C ASP A 13 7.08 16.90 19.51
N ILE A 14 7.35 17.81 18.57
CA ILE A 14 7.28 17.54 17.13
C ILE A 14 8.33 16.50 16.73
N ARG A 15 9.55 16.59 17.26
CA ARG A 15 10.61 15.61 17.01
C ARG A 15 10.22 14.20 17.46
N LYS A 16 9.58 14.05 18.62
CA LYS A 16 9.10 12.73 19.11
C LYS A 16 8.04 12.15 18.19
N LYS A 17 7.06 12.96 17.76
CA LYS A 17 6.02 12.53 16.82
C LYS A 17 6.60 12.19 15.45
N LEU A 18 7.60 12.94 14.98
CA LEU A 18 8.29 12.66 13.71
C LEU A 18 9.09 11.36 13.77
N LEU A 19 9.85 11.13 14.85
CA LEU A 19 10.57 9.88 15.07
C LEU A 19 9.62 8.69 15.19
N PHE A 20 8.48 8.85 15.86
CA PHE A 20 7.45 7.83 15.93
C PHE A 20 6.89 7.50 14.54
N THR A 21 6.46 8.51 13.78
CA THR A 21 5.98 8.33 12.40
C THR A 21 7.05 7.66 11.53
N GLY A 22 8.30 8.14 11.57
CA GLY A 22 9.42 7.57 10.81
C GLY A 22 9.70 6.11 11.17
N GLY A 23 9.68 5.77 12.46
CA GLY A 23 9.84 4.39 12.93
C GLY A 23 8.70 3.48 12.47
N MET A 24 7.46 3.96 12.49
CA MET A 24 6.31 3.21 12.01
C MET A 24 6.35 2.99 10.48
N LEU A 25 6.80 3.99 9.72
CA LEU A 25 7.03 3.85 8.27
C LEU A 25 8.17 2.88 7.97
N ALA A 26 9.22 2.85 8.79
CA ALA A 26 10.29 1.86 8.67
C ALA A 26 9.79 0.44 8.95
N LEU A 27 8.94 0.24 9.96
CA LEU A 27 8.29 -1.05 10.21
C LEU A 27 7.39 -1.50 9.05
N TYR A 28 6.57 -0.57 8.52
CA TYR A 28 5.78 -0.82 7.32
C TYR A 28 6.66 -1.26 6.14
N ARG A 29 7.81 -0.60 5.96
CA ARG A 29 8.77 -0.97 4.91
C ARG A 29 9.35 -2.36 5.12
N ILE A 30 9.79 -2.70 6.34
CA ILE A 30 10.34 -4.02 6.65
C ILE A 30 9.30 -5.11 6.32
N GLY A 31 8.04 -4.93 6.71
CA GLY A 31 6.99 -5.91 6.41
C GLY A 31 6.62 -6.00 4.92
N ALA A 32 6.91 -4.98 4.12
CA ALA A 32 6.80 -5.05 2.65
C ALA A 32 7.95 -5.83 1.99
N TYR A 33 9.03 -6.15 2.72
CA TYR A 33 10.12 -7.02 2.27
C TYR A 33 10.02 -8.45 2.77
N ILE A 34 9.15 -8.74 3.74
CA ILE A 34 8.94 -10.10 4.27
C ILE A 34 7.97 -10.84 3.35
N PRO A 35 8.42 -11.87 2.59
CA PRO A 35 7.55 -12.65 1.73
C PRO A 35 6.57 -13.49 2.54
N VAL A 36 5.38 -13.74 1.99
CA VAL A 36 4.44 -14.68 2.59
C VAL A 36 5.02 -16.10 2.48
N PRO A 37 4.94 -16.92 3.55
CA PRO A 37 5.37 -18.31 3.51
C PRO A 37 4.62 -19.11 2.43
N GLY A 38 5.38 -19.86 1.62
CA GLY A 38 4.84 -20.71 0.55
C GLY A 38 4.82 -20.07 -0.84
N VAL A 39 5.47 -18.92 -1.03
CA VAL A 39 5.64 -18.25 -2.33
C VAL A 39 7.13 -18.17 -2.71
N ASP A 40 7.47 -18.53 -3.95
CA ASP A 40 8.79 -18.24 -4.52
C ASP A 40 8.81 -16.82 -5.12
N VAL A 41 9.56 -15.93 -4.46
CA VAL A 41 9.76 -14.54 -4.87
C VAL A 41 10.39 -14.44 -6.27
N LYS A 42 11.26 -15.40 -6.65
CA LYS A 42 11.94 -15.39 -7.94
C LYS A 42 10.99 -15.74 -9.09
N ALA A 43 10.04 -16.65 -8.85
CA ALA A 43 9.00 -16.98 -9.82
C ALA A 43 8.07 -15.78 -10.07
N VAL A 44 7.74 -15.01 -9.03
CA VAL A 44 6.93 -13.78 -9.16
C VAL A 44 7.67 -12.70 -9.94
N GLU A 45 8.96 -12.48 -9.65
CA GLU A 45 9.80 -11.52 -10.37
C GLU A 45 9.94 -11.92 -11.86
N ALA A 46 10.14 -13.21 -12.17
CA ALA A 46 10.22 -13.72 -13.54
C ALA A 46 8.90 -13.56 -14.32
N ILE A 47 7.75 -13.79 -13.68
CA ILE A 47 6.43 -13.54 -14.28
C ILE A 47 6.26 -12.05 -14.59
N GLN A 48 6.71 -11.18 -13.68
CA GLN A 48 6.55 -9.74 -13.85
C GLN A 48 7.43 -9.20 -14.99
N GLU A 49 8.63 -9.75 -15.17
CA GLU A 49 9.52 -9.46 -16.30
C GLU A 49 8.99 -10.03 -17.63
N GLN A 50 8.45 -11.25 -17.62
CA GLN A 50 8.03 -11.95 -18.85
C GLN A 50 6.67 -11.49 -19.38
N PHE A 51 5.73 -11.15 -18.49
CA PHE A 51 4.39 -10.68 -18.85
C PHE A 51 4.26 -9.16 -18.85
N GLY A 52 5.36 -8.42 -18.66
CA GLY A 52 5.39 -6.96 -18.67
C GLY A 52 4.23 -6.39 -17.85
N GLY A 53 4.17 -6.78 -16.57
CA GLY A 53 3.00 -6.68 -15.69
C GLY A 53 2.05 -5.56 -16.10
N GLY A 54 0.90 -5.94 -16.68
CA GLY A 54 -0.04 -4.99 -17.28
C GLY A 54 -0.27 -3.75 -16.40
N GLY A 55 -0.52 -2.59 -17.00
CA GLY A 55 -0.46 -1.28 -16.32
C GLY A 55 -1.17 -1.21 -14.96
N ILE A 56 -2.24 -1.99 -14.75
CA ILE A 56 -2.93 -2.07 -13.46
C ILE A 56 -2.13 -2.78 -12.37
N LEU A 57 -1.37 -3.85 -12.67
CA LEU A 57 -0.51 -4.54 -11.72
C LEU A 57 0.66 -3.64 -11.28
N ASN A 58 1.23 -2.87 -12.21
CA ASN A 58 2.29 -1.92 -11.88
C ASN A 58 1.78 -0.77 -11.00
N LEU A 59 0.55 -0.29 -11.28
CA LEU A 59 -0.14 0.69 -10.44
C LEU A 59 -0.38 0.14 -9.02
N LEU A 60 -0.91 -1.09 -8.92
CA LEU A 60 -1.13 -1.75 -7.63
C LEU A 60 0.19 -1.96 -6.86
N ASN A 61 1.28 -2.31 -7.56
CA ASN A 61 2.61 -2.47 -6.95
C ASN A 61 3.16 -1.14 -6.42
N THR A 62 2.93 -0.03 -7.12
CA THR A 62 3.34 1.31 -6.69
C THR A 62 2.62 1.73 -5.41
N PHE A 63 1.31 1.49 -5.33
CA PHE A 63 0.53 1.79 -4.12
C PHE A 63 0.83 0.84 -2.95
N SER A 64 1.26 -0.38 -3.25
CA SER A 64 1.77 -1.36 -2.28
C SER A 64 3.24 -1.12 -1.88
N GLY A 65 3.91 -0.14 -2.50
CA GLY A 65 5.31 0.17 -2.24
C GLY A 65 6.29 -0.94 -2.64
N GLY A 66 5.91 -1.79 -3.59
CA GLY A 66 6.71 -2.95 -4.04
C GLY A 66 6.28 -4.29 -3.42
N GLY A 67 5.37 -4.30 -2.44
CA GLY A 67 4.96 -5.53 -1.75
C GLY A 67 4.27 -6.56 -2.65
N LEU A 68 3.65 -6.13 -3.75
CA LEU A 68 2.96 -7.04 -4.68
C LEU A 68 3.95 -7.83 -5.53
N SER A 69 5.07 -7.23 -5.97
CA SER A 69 6.12 -7.89 -6.75
C SER A 69 6.80 -9.06 -6.06
N ARG A 70 6.61 -9.18 -4.73
CA ARG A 70 7.25 -10.21 -3.90
C ARG A 70 6.24 -11.03 -3.08
N ILE A 71 4.95 -10.77 -3.29
CA ILE A 71 3.84 -11.25 -2.45
C ILE A 71 4.22 -11.18 -0.97
N ALA A 72 4.56 -9.96 -0.53
CA ALA A 72 4.91 -9.71 0.85
C ALA A 72 3.70 -9.80 1.78
N VAL A 73 3.94 -9.93 3.09
CA VAL A 73 2.87 -9.93 4.11
C VAL A 73 1.99 -8.67 4.00
N PHE A 74 2.58 -7.55 3.58
CA PHE A 74 1.86 -6.29 3.32
C PHE A 74 1.52 -6.05 1.84
N ALA A 75 1.43 -7.09 1.00
CA ALA A 75 1.18 -6.96 -0.44
C ALA A 75 -0.15 -6.23 -0.77
N LEU A 76 -1.19 -6.42 0.04
CA LEU A 76 -2.46 -5.68 -0.09
C LEU A 76 -2.30 -4.18 0.24
N GLY A 77 -1.26 -3.83 0.99
CA GLY A 77 -0.99 -2.48 1.45
C GLY A 77 -2.15 -1.89 2.24
N ILE A 78 -2.43 -0.61 2.02
CA ILE A 78 -3.55 0.09 2.64
C ILE A 78 -4.79 0.22 1.73
N MET A 79 -4.75 -0.33 0.52
CA MET A 79 -5.83 -0.20 -0.45
C MET A 79 -7.18 -0.79 -0.01
N PRO A 80 -7.26 -1.94 0.69
CA PRO A 80 -8.54 -2.45 1.18
C PRO A 80 -9.22 -1.45 2.12
N TYR A 81 -8.45 -0.75 2.95
CA TYR A 81 -8.96 0.26 3.86
C TYR A 81 -9.43 1.52 3.13
N ILE A 82 -8.63 2.01 2.17
CA ILE A 82 -9.00 3.17 1.36
C ILE A 82 -10.32 2.88 0.65
N THR A 83 -10.42 1.73 -0.02
CA THR A 83 -11.62 1.29 -0.71
C THR A 83 -12.81 1.21 0.25
N ALA A 84 -12.62 0.64 1.45
CA ALA A 84 -13.66 0.58 2.46
C ALA A 84 -14.15 1.96 2.91
N SER A 85 -13.23 2.90 3.11
CA SER A 85 -13.54 4.26 3.53
C SER A 85 -14.34 5.04 2.47
N ILE A 86 -13.96 4.86 1.19
CA ILE A 86 -14.68 5.46 0.06
C ILE A 86 -16.07 4.84 -0.08
N ILE A 87 -16.19 3.51 0.05
CA ILE A 87 -17.49 2.83 0.01
C ILE A 87 -18.42 3.38 1.10
N LEU A 88 -17.94 3.53 2.35
CA LEU A 88 -18.78 4.10 3.40
C LEU A 88 -19.09 5.58 3.18
N GLN A 89 -18.15 6.37 2.67
CA GLN A 89 -18.42 7.76 2.31
C GLN A 89 -19.52 7.86 1.24
N LEU A 90 -19.47 7.02 0.21
CA LEU A 90 -20.53 6.98 -0.81
C LEU A 90 -21.86 6.47 -0.22
N LEU A 91 -21.83 5.44 0.62
CA LEU A 91 -23.03 4.92 1.30
C LEU A 91 -23.67 5.93 2.24
N THR A 92 -22.90 6.84 2.86
CA THR A 92 -23.48 7.90 3.70
C THR A 92 -24.37 8.86 2.93
N VAL A 93 -24.14 9.03 1.62
CA VAL A 93 -24.98 9.88 0.74
C VAL A 93 -26.25 9.15 0.32
N VAL A 94 -26.19 7.83 0.19
CA VAL A 94 -27.31 7.01 -0.29
C VAL A 94 -28.22 6.55 0.86
N LEU A 95 -27.65 6.27 2.04
CA LEU A 95 -28.37 5.75 3.20
C LEU A 95 -28.59 6.84 4.27
N PRO A 96 -29.85 7.27 4.50
CA PRO A 96 -30.14 8.36 5.44
C PRO A 96 -29.80 8.01 6.90
N SER A 97 -29.75 6.72 7.24
CA SER A 97 -29.33 6.25 8.56
C SER A 97 -27.84 6.51 8.82
N LEU A 98 -26.99 6.33 7.79
CA LEU A 98 -25.55 6.61 7.89
C LEU A 98 -25.28 8.12 7.82
N GLU A 99 -26.08 8.86 7.06
CA GLU A 99 -26.02 10.33 7.02
C GLU A 99 -26.30 10.94 8.40
N LYS A 100 -27.34 10.46 9.10
CA LYS A 100 -27.65 10.87 10.47
C LYS A 100 -26.50 10.58 11.42
N LEU A 101 -25.93 9.38 11.33
CA LEU A 101 -24.75 9.00 12.11
C LEU A 101 -23.57 9.94 11.83
N SER A 102 -23.32 10.31 10.58
CA SER A 102 -22.26 11.29 10.23
C SER A 102 -22.51 12.67 10.84
N LYS A 103 -23.78 13.07 10.97
CA LYS A 103 -24.23 14.35 11.57
C LYS A 103 -24.23 14.36 13.11
N GLU A 104 -24.08 13.20 13.77
CA GLU A 104 -23.98 13.07 15.24
C GLU A 104 -22.62 13.55 15.81
N GLY A 105 -21.71 14.05 14.98
CA GLY A 105 -20.41 14.58 15.41
C GLY A 105 -19.37 13.48 15.68
N GLU A 106 -18.53 13.65 16.70
CA GLU A 106 -17.40 12.74 16.97
C GLU A 106 -17.82 11.29 17.24
N VAL A 107 -18.91 11.08 18.00
CA VAL A 107 -19.41 9.74 18.32
C VAL A 107 -19.87 9.00 17.06
N GLY A 108 -20.50 9.73 16.14
CA GLY A 108 -20.92 9.23 14.84
C GLY A 108 -19.76 8.84 13.93
N GLN A 109 -18.74 9.70 13.88
CA GLN A 109 -17.51 9.44 13.11
C GLN A 109 -16.75 8.21 13.62
N GLN A 110 -16.73 7.98 14.94
CA GLN A 110 -16.13 6.78 15.52
C GLN A 110 -16.87 5.50 15.08
N LYS A 111 -18.21 5.51 15.04
CA LYS A 111 -19.00 4.37 14.54
C LYS A 111 -18.76 4.10 13.07
N ILE A 112 -18.71 5.16 12.24
CA ILE A 112 -18.39 5.02 10.81
C ILE A 112 -16.99 4.41 10.64
N THR A 113 -16.01 4.89 11.40
CA THR A 113 -14.65 4.33 11.39
C THR A 113 -14.65 2.84 11.78
N GLN A 114 -15.44 2.45 12.79
CA GLN A 114 -15.57 1.05 13.18
C GLN A 114 -16.17 0.18 12.06
N TYR A 115 -17.18 0.68 11.34
CA TYR A 115 -17.71 0.00 10.16
C TYR A 115 -16.69 -0.07 9.03
N THR A 116 -15.90 0.98 8.81
CA THR A 116 -14.81 0.97 7.82
C THR A 116 -13.81 -0.15 8.15
N ARG A 117 -13.45 -0.32 9.42
CA ARG A 117 -12.54 -1.41 9.85
C ARG A 117 -13.11 -2.78 9.53
N TYR A 118 -14.37 -3.05 9.90
CA TYR A 118 -14.98 -4.35 9.60
C TYR A 118 -15.07 -4.62 8.10
N LEU A 119 -15.46 -3.60 7.32
CA LEU A 119 -15.54 -3.72 5.87
C LEU A 119 -14.14 -3.93 5.25
N THR A 120 -13.11 -3.28 5.80
CA THR A 120 -11.71 -3.47 5.40
C THR A 120 -11.27 -4.92 5.56
N VAL A 121 -11.57 -5.56 6.70
CA VAL A 121 -11.20 -6.97 6.93
C VAL A 121 -11.90 -7.88 5.92
N GLY A 122 -13.20 -7.67 5.68
CA GLY A 122 -13.95 -8.44 4.68
C GLY A 122 -13.41 -8.27 3.27
N LEU A 123 -13.11 -7.02 2.87
CA LEU A 123 -12.51 -6.72 1.57
C LEU A 123 -11.10 -7.29 1.43
N ALA A 124 -10.27 -7.18 2.48
CA ALA A 124 -8.92 -7.73 2.48
C ALA A 124 -8.93 -9.26 2.31
N PHE A 125 -9.85 -9.94 2.99
CA PHE A 125 -10.03 -11.39 2.84
C PHE A 125 -10.46 -11.78 1.43
N GLY A 126 -11.46 -11.08 0.87
CA GLY A 126 -11.92 -11.32 -0.51
C GLY A 126 -10.84 -11.00 -1.56
N GLN A 127 -10.10 -9.91 -1.39
CA GLN A 127 -9.00 -9.53 -2.28
C GLN A 127 -7.81 -10.48 -2.16
N ALA A 128 -7.49 -10.97 -0.96
CA ALA A 128 -6.45 -11.97 -0.76
C ALA A 128 -6.76 -13.26 -1.52
N ILE A 129 -8.01 -13.74 -1.46
CA ILE A 129 -8.46 -14.89 -2.26
C ILE A 129 -8.30 -14.58 -3.75
N GLY A 130 -8.76 -13.42 -4.21
CA GLY A 130 -8.64 -12.97 -5.59
C GLY A 130 -7.19 -12.97 -6.08
N TYR A 131 -6.25 -12.48 -5.26
CA TYR A 131 -4.83 -12.51 -5.58
C TYR A 131 -4.27 -13.92 -5.68
N VAL A 132 -4.62 -14.83 -4.77
CA VAL A 132 -4.16 -16.23 -4.87
C VAL A 132 -4.62 -16.87 -6.18
N PHE A 133 -5.88 -16.65 -6.60
CA PHE A 133 -6.37 -17.15 -7.89
C PHE A 133 -5.70 -16.47 -9.09
N LEU A 134 -5.44 -15.17 -9.02
CA LEU A 134 -4.74 -14.41 -10.04
C LEU A 134 -3.31 -14.94 -10.23
N PHE A 135 -2.56 -15.15 -9.15
CA PHE A 135 -1.21 -15.72 -9.20
C PHE A 135 -1.20 -17.16 -9.72
N ARG A 136 -2.17 -18.00 -9.32
CA ARG A 136 -2.35 -19.34 -9.90
C ARG A 136 -2.60 -19.31 -11.41
N SER A 137 -3.34 -18.31 -11.90
CA SER A 137 -3.56 -18.17 -13.35
C SER A 137 -2.26 -17.87 -14.09
N PHE A 138 -1.30 -17.20 -13.47
CA PHE A 138 0.01 -16.91 -14.07
C PHE A 138 0.97 -18.09 -14.01
N GLU A 139 0.86 -18.97 -13.01
CA GLU A 139 1.63 -20.24 -12.95
C GLU A 139 1.44 -21.08 -14.22
N GLY A 140 0.21 -21.14 -14.74
CA GLY A 140 -0.13 -21.90 -15.95
C GLY A 140 0.51 -21.36 -17.24
N SER A 141 0.93 -20.09 -17.26
CA SER A 141 1.58 -19.46 -18.43
C SER A 141 3.09 -19.29 -18.28
N ALA A 142 3.63 -19.33 -17.06
CA ALA A 142 5.06 -19.09 -16.77
C ALA A 142 5.90 -20.35 -16.60
N GLY A 143 5.28 -21.52 -16.43
CA GLY A 143 5.98 -22.81 -16.37
C GLY A 143 6.81 -23.05 -15.10
N GLN A 144 6.78 -22.14 -14.12
CA GLN A 144 7.36 -22.31 -12.78
C GLN A 144 6.26 -22.19 -11.72
N PRO A 145 6.22 -23.07 -10.71
CA PRO A 145 5.30 -22.93 -9.59
C PRO A 145 5.66 -21.67 -8.79
N VAL A 146 4.72 -20.74 -8.69
CA VAL A 146 4.82 -19.57 -7.78
C VAL A 146 4.56 -20.03 -6.34
N ILE A 147 3.78 -21.10 -6.19
CA ILE A 147 3.43 -21.76 -4.94
C ILE A 147 3.97 -23.20 -4.99
N ASP A 148 5.00 -23.50 -4.20
CA ASP A 148 5.70 -24.79 -4.18
C ASP A 148 4.78 -26.01 -3.98
N ASN A 149 3.61 -25.83 -3.35
CA ASN A 149 2.57 -26.86 -3.20
C ASN A 149 1.18 -26.20 -3.05
N PHE A 150 0.40 -26.14 -4.13
CA PHE A 150 -0.98 -25.63 -4.13
C PHE A 150 -1.92 -26.60 -3.39
N ASN A 151 -1.89 -26.56 -2.06
CA ASN A 151 -2.83 -27.24 -1.19
C ASN A 151 -3.81 -26.22 -0.59
N VAL A 152 -5.05 -26.64 -0.29
CA VAL A 152 -6.06 -25.82 0.38
C VAL A 152 -5.52 -25.21 1.68
N GLY A 153 -4.66 -25.95 2.40
CA GLY A 153 -3.97 -25.47 3.60
C GLY A 153 -3.00 -24.30 3.32
N THR A 154 -2.21 -24.38 2.26
CA THR A 154 -1.26 -23.31 1.86
C THR A 154 -2.00 -22.07 1.42
N VAL A 155 -3.07 -22.22 0.63
CA VAL A 155 -3.93 -21.11 0.19
C VAL A 155 -4.56 -20.41 1.38
N PHE A 156 -5.12 -21.17 2.33
CA PHE A 156 -5.72 -20.61 3.53
C PHE A 156 -4.68 -19.85 4.38
N LEU A 157 -3.47 -20.40 4.50
CA LEU A 157 -2.37 -19.75 5.22
C LEU A 157 -1.95 -18.43 4.55
N ILE A 158 -1.83 -18.40 3.22
CA ILE A 158 -1.52 -17.19 2.45
C ILE A 158 -2.62 -16.14 2.64
N VAL A 159 -3.89 -16.52 2.48
CA VAL A 159 -5.04 -15.62 2.63
C VAL A 159 -5.08 -15.04 4.04
N LEU A 160 -4.88 -15.86 5.07
CA LEU A 160 -4.86 -15.42 6.45
C LEU A 160 -3.67 -14.49 6.73
N THR A 161 -2.49 -14.80 6.19
CA THR A 161 -1.28 -13.97 6.34
C THR A 161 -1.45 -12.61 5.67
N LEU A 162 -1.98 -12.56 4.45
CA LEU A 162 -2.26 -11.31 3.72
C LEU A 162 -3.34 -10.47 4.43
N THR A 163 -4.41 -11.13 4.92
CA THR A 163 -5.48 -10.46 5.66
C THR A 163 -4.95 -9.89 6.98
N ALA A 164 -4.19 -10.68 7.75
CA ALA A 164 -3.56 -10.25 8.99
C ALA A 164 -2.56 -9.11 8.74
N GLY A 165 -1.76 -9.21 7.68
CA GLY A 165 -0.85 -8.16 7.25
C GLY A 165 -1.58 -6.86 6.94
N CYS A 166 -2.69 -6.90 6.19
CA CYS A 166 -3.52 -5.73 5.92
C CYS A 166 -4.09 -5.11 7.20
N VAL A 167 -4.56 -5.92 8.16
CA VAL A 167 -5.08 -5.44 9.45
C VAL A 167 -3.98 -4.74 10.25
N VAL A 168 -2.76 -5.30 10.25
CA VAL A 168 -1.60 -4.66 10.88
C VAL A 168 -1.29 -3.33 10.20
N VAL A 169 -1.26 -3.26 8.86
CA VAL A 169 -1.02 -2.02 8.13
C VAL A 169 -2.06 -0.96 8.46
N MET A 170 -3.36 -1.33 8.46
CA MET A 170 -4.44 -0.44 8.88
C MET A 170 -4.19 0.10 10.30
N TRP A 171 -3.86 -0.78 11.23
CA TRP A 171 -3.56 -0.41 12.62
C TRP A 171 -2.34 0.51 12.74
N LEU A 172 -1.27 0.27 11.98
CA LEU A 172 -0.10 1.17 11.91
C LEU A 172 -0.52 2.58 11.43
N GLY A 173 -1.36 2.66 10.40
CA GLY A 173 -1.86 3.93 9.86
C GLY A 173 -2.69 4.73 10.87
N GLU A 174 -3.54 4.04 11.64
CA GLU A 174 -4.31 4.67 12.71
C GLU A 174 -3.43 5.12 13.88
N LEU A 175 -2.43 4.32 14.25
CA LEU A 175 -1.46 4.69 15.28
C LEU A 175 -0.66 5.95 14.90
N ILE A 176 -0.25 6.07 13.64
CA ILE A 176 0.41 7.28 13.13
C ILE A 176 -0.55 8.47 13.21
N THR A 177 -1.83 8.29 12.90
CA THR A 177 -2.82 9.37 13.01
C THR A 177 -3.03 9.82 14.47
N GLN A 178 -3.03 8.89 15.43
CA GLN A 178 -3.27 9.20 16.84
C GLN A 178 -2.05 9.79 17.56
N ARG A 179 -0.85 9.26 17.28
CA ARG A 179 0.38 9.59 18.04
C ARG A 179 1.45 10.29 17.20
N GLY A 180 1.35 10.23 15.88
CA GLY A 180 2.29 10.81 14.94
C GLY A 180 1.88 12.21 14.50
N ILE A 181 2.24 12.54 13.26
CA ILE A 181 2.00 13.84 12.64
C ILE A 181 1.07 13.64 11.45
N GLY A 182 0.00 14.43 11.35
CA GLY A 182 -0.90 14.42 10.20
C GLY A 182 -1.77 13.16 10.11
N ASN A 183 -2.16 12.79 8.88
CA ASN A 183 -2.96 11.59 8.62
C ASN A 183 -2.05 10.42 8.26
N GLY A 184 -2.01 9.39 9.11
CA GLY A 184 -1.12 8.26 8.96
C GLY A 184 -1.36 7.44 7.69
N ILE A 185 -2.61 7.35 7.22
CA ILE A 185 -2.95 6.65 5.98
C ILE A 185 -2.34 7.40 4.79
N SER A 186 -2.52 8.73 4.74
CA SER A 186 -1.95 9.58 3.69
C SER A 186 -0.41 9.50 3.67
N LEU A 187 0.21 9.54 4.85
CA LEU A 187 1.66 9.40 4.97
C LEU A 187 2.18 8.03 4.53
N MET A 188 1.45 6.95 4.80
CA MET A 188 1.82 5.63 4.30
C MET A 188 1.72 5.53 2.78
N ILE A 189 0.67 6.10 2.16
CA ILE A 189 0.57 6.18 0.69
C ILE A 189 1.76 6.96 0.12
N PHE A 190 2.04 8.13 0.70
CA PHE A 190 3.17 8.96 0.29
C PHE A 190 4.49 8.19 0.40
N ALA A 191 4.73 7.52 1.53
CA ALA A 191 5.91 6.69 1.72
C ALA A 191 5.98 5.52 0.73
N SER A 192 4.86 4.89 0.38
CA SER A 192 4.75 3.83 -0.63
C SER A 192 5.21 4.31 -2.00
N ILE A 193 4.65 5.42 -2.48
CA ILE A 193 4.96 6.02 -3.78
C ILE A 193 6.41 6.49 -3.82
N VAL A 194 6.87 7.19 -2.77
CA VAL A 194 8.23 7.76 -2.74
C VAL A 194 9.30 6.69 -2.80
N ALA A 195 9.14 5.50 -2.21
CA ALA A 195 10.15 4.46 -2.38
C ALA A 195 10.04 3.68 -3.70
N GLY A 196 9.03 3.94 -4.54
CA GLY A 196 9.04 3.54 -5.95
C GLY A 196 9.91 4.46 -6.83
N LEU A 197 10.14 5.71 -6.40
CA LEU A 197 10.92 6.68 -7.16
C LEU A 197 12.37 6.24 -7.46
N PRO A 198 13.13 5.64 -6.51
CA PRO A 198 14.51 5.20 -6.80
C PRO A 198 14.59 4.22 -7.98
N ASN A 199 13.66 3.25 -8.04
CA ASN A 199 13.60 2.29 -9.14
C ASN A 199 13.25 2.98 -10.47
N GLY A 200 12.32 3.95 -10.45
CA GLY A 200 11.98 4.74 -11.64
C GLY A 200 13.15 5.61 -12.13
N ILE A 201 13.90 6.23 -11.22
CA ILE A 201 15.09 7.03 -11.52
C ILE A 201 16.20 6.12 -12.09
N GLN A 202 16.40 4.94 -11.51
CA GLN A 202 17.37 3.97 -12.02
C GLN A 202 16.99 3.49 -13.43
N ALA A 203 15.73 3.12 -13.65
CA ALA A 203 15.22 2.71 -14.97
C ALA A 203 15.42 3.81 -16.02
N TRP A 204 15.14 5.07 -15.67
CA TRP A 204 15.41 6.23 -16.51
C TRP A 204 16.91 6.38 -16.81
N TRP A 205 17.78 6.26 -15.78
CA TRP A 205 19.23 6.37 -15.94
C TRP A 205 19.83 5.25 -16.80
N THR A 206 19.26 4.04 -16.77
CA THR A 206 19.71 2.90 -17.59
C THR A 206 19.07 2.85 -18.97
N SER A 207 18.09 3.71 -19.28
CA SER A 207 17.36 3.68 -20.56
C SER A 207 18.29 3.94 -21.76
N PRO A 208 18.26 3.15 -22.85
CA PRO A 208 19.10 3.35 -24.03
C PRO A 208 18.79 4.67 -24.78
N ASP A 209 17.55 5.16 -24.69
CA ASP A 209 17.09 6.36 -25.37
C ASP A 209 17.65 7.65 -24.75
N GLN A 210 18.59 8.28 -25.45
CA GLN A 210 19.20 9.54 -25.04
C GLN A 210 18.20 10.71 -25.00
N VAL A 211 17.15 10.69 -25.84
CA VAL A 211 16.11 11.73 -25.87
C VAL A 211 15.28 11.71 -24.59
N PHE A 212 14.87 10.52 -24.12
CA PHE A 212 14.11 10.34 -22.89
C PHE A 212 14.93 10.73 -21.65
N LYS A 213 16.24 10.45 -21.66
CA LYS A 213 17.19 10.90 -20.63
C LYS A 213 17.29 12.41 -20.53
N VAL A 214 17.34 13.13 -21.63
CA VAL A 214 17.46 14.60 -21.56
C VAL A 214 16.12 15.27 -21.27
N MET A 215 15.00 14.74 -21.79
CA MET A 215 13.71 15.42 -21.75
C MET A 215 12.94 15.25 -20.43
N MET A 216 13.08 14.11 -19.74
CA MET A 216 12.36 13.86 -18.48
C MET A 216 12.62 14.88 -17.36
N PRO A 217 13.86 15.36 -17.09
CA PRO A 217 14.08 16.35 -16.03
C PRO A 217 13.47 17.72 -16.37
N PHE A 218 13.41 18.12 -17.64
CA PHE A 218 12.71 19.34 -18.04
C PHE A 218 11.19 19.20 -17.88
N LEU A 219 10.63 18.03 -18.21
CA LEU A 219 9.22 17.73 -17.98
C LEU A 219 8.87 17.71 -16.49
N ALA A 220 9.72 17.09 -15.67
CA ALA A 220 9.55 17.07 -14.22
C ALA A 220 9.60 18.49 -13.62
N LEU A 221 10.55 19.32 -14.06
CA LEU A 221 10.64 20.72 -13.65
C LEU A 221 9.43 21.54 -14.12
N ALA A 222 8.94 21.31 -15.34
CA ALA A 222 7.74 21.96 -15.85
C ALA A 222 6.49 21.60 -15.04
N VAL A 223 6.35 20.34 -14.60
CA VAL A 223 5.26 19.88 -13.74
C VAL A 223 5.39 20.41 -12.31
N ILE A 224 6.61 20.56 -11.78
CA ILE A 224 6.84 21.14 -10.45
C ILE A 224 6.62 22.66 -10.44
N ALA A 225 6.87 23.32 -11.57
CA ALA A 225 6.71 24.77 -11.73
C ALA A 225 5.27 25.20 -12.11
N ALA A 226 4.46 24.27 -12.61
CA ALA A 226 3.03 24.46 -12.91
C ALA A 226 2.15 24.21 -11.68
#